data_AF-A0A1Y2BVS2-F1
#
_entry.id   AF-A0A1Y2BVS2-F1
#
_cell.length_a   1.000
_cell.length_b   1.000
_cell.length_c   1.000
_cell.angle_alpha   90.00
_cell.angle_beta   90.00
_cell.angle_gamma   90.00
#
_symmetry.space_group_name_H-M   'P 1'
#
loop_
_entity.id
_entity.type
_entity.pdbx_description
1 polymer ?
#
loop_
_entity_poly.entity_id
_entity_poly.type
_entity_poly.pdbx_seq_one_letter_code
_entity_poly.pdbx_strand_id
1 'polypeptide(L)'
;MNTSTDYAATWSDLERFLSCAIDPDLHAAVPLSNFSHETLYRHVYRLCLRPQHRRRLALDFSSAIAALLEVQRTSLGAASDESWLACFAARIHHAVWAAAIVRDVFVYFVSECVGRACVCS
;
A
#
# COMPACT_ATOMS: atom_id res chain seq x y z
N MET A 1 -4.49 -6.80 -28.01
CA MET A 1 -4.13 -7.64 -26.84
C MET A 1 -4.44 -6.85 -25.57
N ASN A 2 -5.29 -7.39 -24.70
CA ASN A 2 -5.94 -6.73 -23.54
C ASN A 2 -4.96 -6.34 -22.41
N THR A 3 -4.21 -5.26 -22.60
CA THR A 3 -3.30 -4.72 -21.56
C THR A 3 -4.03 -4.12 -20.36
N SER A 4 -5.27 -3.65 -20.54
CA SER A 4 -6.09 -3.04 -19.47
C SER A 4 -6.59 -4.06 -18.44
N THR A 5 -7.00 -5.26 -18.89
CA THR A 5 -7.54 -6.32 -18.03
C THR A 5 -6.46 -6.94 -17.13
N ASP A 6 -5.23 -7.04 -17.64
CA ASP A 6 -4.03 -7.53 -16.93
C ASP A 6 -3.64 -6.57 -15.78
N TYR A 7 -3.78 -5.25 -15.99
CA TYR A 7 -3.54 -4.26 -14.94
C TYR A 7 -4.58 -4.35 -13.82
N ALA A 8 -5.88 -4.35 -14.16
CA ALA A 8 -6.95 -4.27 -13.17
C ALA A 8 -6.93 -5.47 -12.20
N ALA A 9 -6.72 -6.69 -12.71
CA ALA A 9 -6.59 -7.87 -11.86
C ALA A 9 -5.36 -7.79 -10.95
N THR A 10 -4.21 -7.40 -11.52
CA THR A 10 -2.96 -7.25 -10.77
C THR A 10 -3.08 -6.18 -9.68
N TRP A 11 -3.70 -5.05 -10.00
CA TRP A 11 -3.92 -3.95 -9.05
C TRP A 11 -4.87 -4.36 -7.94
N SER A 12 -5.94 -5.09 -8.24
CA SER A 12 -6.90 -5.56 -7.22
C SER A 12 -6.23 -6.38 -6.12
N ASP A 13 -5.27 -7.24 -6.46
CA ASP A 13 -4.53 -8.04 -5.48
C ASP A 13 -3.58 -7.17 -4.64
N LEU A 14 -2.92 -6.20 -5.27
CA LEU A 14 -2.04 -5.24 -4.59
C LEU A 14 -2.82 -4.31 -3.65
N GLU A 15 -3.97 -3.81 -4.08
CA GLU A 15 -4.87 -2.96 -3.29
C GLU A 15 -5.39 -3.71 -2.07
N ARG A 16 -5.81 -4.96 -2.24
CA ARG A 16 -6.24 -5.82 -1.12
C ARG A 16 -5.10 -6.00 -0.11
N PHE A 17 -3.88 -6.25 -0.59
CA PHE A 17 -2.70 -6.33 0.27
C PHE A 17 -2.47 -5.00 1.02
N LEU A 18 -2.53 -3.85 0.35
CA LEU A 18 -2.35 -2.53 0.97
C LEU A 18 -3.37 -2.29 2.09
N SER A 19 -4.65 -2.58 1.84
CA SER A 19 -5.70 -2.45 2.83
C SER A 19 -5.44 -3.33 4.05
N CYS A 20 -5.07 -4.60 3.86
CA CYS A 20 -4.75 -5.51 4.97
C CYS A 20 -3.44 -5.17 5.70
N ALA A 21 -2.47 -4.53 5.03
CA ALA A 21 -1.20 -4.18 5.63
C ALA A 21 -1.29 -2.88 6.44
N ILE A 22 -2.11 -1.91 6.01
CA ILE A 22 -2.16 -0.58 6.59
C ILE A 22 -3.26 -0.46 7.65
N ASP A 23 -4.40 -1.11 7.45
CA ASP A 23 -5.49 -1.08 8.41
C ASP A 23 -5.27 -2.14 9.50
N PRO A 24 -5.01 -1.73 10.76
CA PRO A 24 -4.76 -2.66 11.85
C PRO A 24 -5.97 -3.56 12.14
N ASP A 25 -7.19 -3.07 11.91
CA ASP A 25 -8.42 -3.80 12.19
C ASP A 25 -8.61 -4.91 11.14
N LEU A 26 -8.32 -4.60 9.87
CA LEU A 26 -8.32 -5.61 8.79
C LEU A 26 -7.15 -6.58 8.91
N HIS A 27 -5.97 -6.13 9.37
CA HIS A 27 -4.82 -7.00 9.58
C HIS A 27 -5.14 -8.12 10.59
N ALA A 28 -5.82 -7.77 11.68
CA ALA A 28 -6.26 -8.74 12.68
C ALA A 28 -7.23 -9.79 12.10
N ALA A 29 -8.06 -9.41 11.14
CA ALA A 29 -9.03 -10.30 10.48
C ALA A 29 -8.43 -11.10 9.31
N VAL A 30 -7.49 -10.53 8.58
CA VAL A 30 -6.87 -11.11 7.38
C VAL A 30 -5.35 -11.10 7.53
N PRO A 31 -4.75 -12.21 7.99
CA PRO A 31 -3.31 -12.31 8.17
C PRO A 31 -2.56 -12.07 6.86
N LEU A 32 -1.44 -11.34 6.92
CA LEU A 32 -0.59 -11.11 5.75
C LEU A 32 0.01 -12.40 5.18
N SER A 33 0.06 -13.49 5.95
CA SER A 33 0.48 -14.82 5.48
C SER A 33 -0.40 -15.37 4.37
N ASN A 34 -1.61 -14.84 4.18
CA ASN A 34 -2.49 -15.20 3.07
C ASN A 34 -2.02 -14.62 1.73
N PHE A 35 -1.06 -13.69 1.74
CA PHE A 35 -0.48 -13.11 0.55
C PHE A 35 0.92 -13.68 0.32
N SER A 36 1.19 -14.13 -0.91
CA SER A 36 2.55 -14.51 -1.30
C SER A 36 3.36 -13.25 -1.63
N HIS A 37 4.38 -12.96 -0.82
CA HIS A 37 5.30 -11.86 -1.07
C HIS A 37 5.90 -11.92 -2.48
N GLU A 38 6.31 -13.11 -2.93
CA GLU A 38 6.87 -13.31 -4.27
C GLU A 38 5.87 -12.94 -5.37
N THR A 39 4.60 -13.35 -5.20
CA THR A 39 3.54 -13.03 -6.16
C THR A 39 3.30 -11.52 -6.23
N LEU A 40 3.18 -10.86 -5.07
CA LEU A 40 2.99 -9.41 -4.99
C LEU A 40 4.18 -8.65 -5.60
N TYR A 41 5.41 -9.06 -5.30
CA TYR A 41 6.61 -8.46 -5.89
C TYR A 41 6.62 -8.61 -7.42
N ARG A 42 6.31 -9.81 -7.94
CA ARG A 42 6.21 -10.05 -9.39
C ARG A 42 5.15 -9.18 -10.05
N HIS A 43 4.02 -8.94 -9.38
CA HIS A 43 2.99 -8.01 -9.84
C HIS A 43 3.53 -6.59 -9.99
N VAL A 44 4.14 -6.03 -8.92
CA VAL A 44 4.74 -4.69 -8.94
C VAL A 44 5.80 -4.59 -10.05
N TYR A 45 6.70 -5.56 -10.13
CA TYR A 45 7.75 -5.62 -11.15
C TYR A 45 7.17 -5.56 -12.57
N ARG A 46 6.18 -6.41 -12.88
CA ARG A 46 5.53 -6.45 -14.21
C ARG A 46 4.86 -5.13 -14.57
N LEU A 47 4.19 -4.49 -13.62
CA LEU A 47 3.58 -3.17 -13.84
C LEU A 47 4.62 -2.09 -14.10
N CYS A 48 5.76 -2.14 -13.41
CA CYS A 48 6.81 -1.15 -13.56
C CYS A 48 7.58 -1.27 -14.89
N LEU A 49 7.67 -2.46 -15.49
CA LEU A 49 8.30 -2.65 -16.81
C LEU A 49 7.61 -1.88 -17.94
N ARG A 50 6.32 -1.54 -17.79
CA ARG A 50 5.53 -0.82 -18.80
C ARG A 50 5.32 0.64 -18.35
N PRO A 51 5.85 1.66 -19.03
CA PRO A 51 5.80 3.05 -18.57
C PRO A 51 4.39 3.59 -18.26
N GLN A 52 3.40 3.19 -19.07
CA GLN A 52 1.99 3.55 -18.86
C GLN A 52 1.41 2.95 -17.57
N HIS A 53 1.71 1.68 -17.28
CA HIS A 53 1.22 1.00 -16.07
C HIS A 53 1.95 1.51 -14.84
N ARG A 54 3.24 1.84 -14.95
CA ARG A 54 3.99 2.47 -13.86
C ARG A 54 3.41 3.82 -13.43
N ARG A 55 3.06 4.68 -14.38
CA ARG A 55 2.41 5.97 -14.07
C ARG A 55 1.06 5.77 -13.39
N ARG A 56 0.28 4.83 -13.90
CA ARG A 56 -1.01 4.47 -13.30
C ARG A 56 -0.84 3.89 -11.89
N LEU A 57 0.13 3.00 -11.69
CA LEU A 57 0.49 2.42 -10.40
C LEU A 57 0.84 3.50 -9.38
N ALA A 58 1.59 4.54 -9.78
CA ALA A 58 1.91 5.65 -8.89
C ALA A 58 0.66 6.41 -8.42
N LEU A 59 -0.26 6.70 -9.34
CA LEU A 59 -1.53 7.36 -9.02
C LEU A 59 -2.40 6.49 -8.11
N ASP A 60 -2.65 5.24 -8.52
CA ASP A 60 -3.50 4.30 -7.80
C ASP A 60 -2.94 4.00 -6.41
N PHE A 61 -1.61 3.81 -6.29
CA PHE A 61 -0.92 3.65 -5.01
C PHE A 61 -1.13 4.85 -4.10
N SER A 62 -0.79 6.06 -4.55
CA SER A 62 -0.94 7.26 -3.73
C SER A 62 -2.39 7.51 -3.29
N SER A 63 -3.35 7.26 -4.19
CA SER A 63 -4.78 7.37 -3.94
C SER A 63 -5.26 6.36 -2.89
N ALA A 64 -4.83 5.09 -3.00
CA ALA A 64 -5.18 4.05 -2.04
C ALA A 64 -4.63 4.34 -0.65
N ILE A 65 -3.35 4.76 -0.54
CA ILE A 65 -2.76 5.16 0.74
C ILE A 65 -3.54 6.33 1.37
N ALA A 66 -3.85 7.37 0.58
CA ALA A 66 -4.59 8.53 1.07
C ALA A 66 -5.99 8.15 1.57
N ALA A 67 -6.71 7.29 0.83
CA ALA A 67 -8.03 6.80 1.22
C ALA A 67 -7.97 5.99 2.52
N LEU A 68 -6.98 5.10 2.68
CA LEU A 68 -6.79 4.32 3.89
C LEU A 68 -6.47 5.21 5.10
N LEU A 69 -5.60 6.21 4.94
CA LEU A 69 -5.29 7.17 6.00
C LEU A 69 -6.53 7.98 6.43
N GLU A 70 -7.40 8.33 5.49
CA GLU A 70 -8.64 9.05 5.78
C GLU A 70 -9.64 8.18 6.57
N VAL A 71 -9.71 6.88 6.27
CA VAL A 71 -10.47 5.91 7.07
C VAL A 71 -9.92 5.83 8.48
N GLN A 72 -8.60 5.75 8.65
CA GLN A 72 -7.97 5.74 9.97
C GLN A 72 -8.24 7.02 10.76
N ARG A 73 -8.16 8.19 10.10
CA ARG A 73 -8.47 9.49 10.68
C ARG A 73 -9.90 9.54 11.20
N THR A 74 -10.85 9.08 10.38
CA THR A 74 -12.28 9.05 10.73
C THR A 74 -12.54 8.12 11.90
N SER A 75 -11.97 6.91 11.89
CA SER A 75 -12.09 5.96 12.99
C SER A 75 -11.51 6.51 14.30
N LEU A 76 -10.34 7.15 14.25
CA LEU A 76 -9.72 7.77 15.41
C LEU A 76 -10.55 8.95 15.95
N GLY A 77 -11.16 9.75 15.06
CA GLY A 77 -12.06 10.84 15.46
C GLY A 77 -13.36 10.38 16.13
N ALA A 78 -13.73 9.11 15.99
CA ALA A 78 -14.87 8.50 16.67
C ALA A 78 -14.52 7.85 18.02
N ALA A 79 -13.23 7.78 18.39
CA ALA A 79 -12.80 7.24 19.67
C ALA A 79 -13.15 8.20 20.82
N SER A 80 -13.40 7.64 22.01
CA SER A 80 -13.61 8.43 23.23
C SER A 80 -12.29 9.06 23.70
N ASP A 81 -12.36 10.21 24.38
CA ASP A 81 -11.18 10.93 24.89
C ASP A 81 -10.24 10.06 25.73
N GLU A 82 -10.79 9.14 26.53
CA GLU A 82 -10.00 8.22 27.38
C GLU A 82 -9.22 7.15 26.59
N SER A 83 -9.75 6.71 25.44
CA SER A 83 -9.12 5.68 24.60
C SER A 83 -8.35 6.24 23.42
N TRP A 84 -8.58 7.52 23.08
CA TRP A 84 -8.07 8.17 21.89
C TRP A 84 -6.54 8.07 21.79
N LEU A 85 -5.81 8.39 22.86
CA LEU A 85 -4.35 8.37 22.85
C LEU A 85 -3.79 6.96 22.67
N ALA A 86 -4.42 5.95 23.27
CA ALA A 86 -4.03 4.56 23.11
C ALA A 86 -4.28 4.06 21.68
N CYS A 87 -5.45 4.37 21.11
CA CYS A 87 -5.79 4.07 19.72
C CYS A 87 -4.85 4.78 18.74
N PHE A 88 -4.53 6.05 18.98
CA PHE A 88 -3.57 6.81 18.19
C PHE A 88 -2.18 6.16 18.21
N ALA A 89 -1.65 5.86 19.40
CA ALA A 89 -0.33 5.24 19.55
C ALA A 89 -0.26 3.88 18.84
N ALA A 90 -1.30 3.04 18.98
CA ALA A 90 -1.38 1.76 18.30
C ALA A 90 -1.38 1.91 16.77
N ARG A 91 -2.15 2.88 16.23
CA ARG A 91 -2.19 3.18 14.80
C ARG A 91 -0.83 3.65 14.28
N ILE A 92 -0.12 4.53 15.00
CA ILE A 92 1.22 4.99 14.61
C ILE A 92 2.21 3.84 14.60
N HIS A 93 2.23 3.01 15.65
CA HIS A 93 3.12 1.86 15.72
C HIS A 93 2.86 0.88 14.56
N HIS A 94 1.59 0.59 14.28
CA HIS A 94 1.19 -0.25 13.16
C HIS A 94 1.61 0.36 11.81
N ALA A 95 1.43 1.67 11.62
CA ALA A 95 1.79 2.36 10.38
C ALA A 95 3.29 2.27 10.06
N VAL A 96 4.18 2.33 11.06
CA VAL A 96 5.64 2.17 10.87
C VAL A 96 5.96 0.77 10.35
N TRP A 97 5.38 -0.26 10.96
CA TRP A 97 5.53 -1.64 10.50
C TRP A 97 4.94 -1.86 9.10
N ALA A 98 3.73 -1.35 8.86
CA ALA A 98 3.04 -1.45 7.58
C ALA A 98 3.86 -0.82 6.46
N ALA A 99 4.42 0.38 6.70
CA ALA A 99 5.27 1.07 5.75
C ALA A 99 6.52 0.25 5.37
N ALA A 100 7.11 -0.48 6.33
CA ALA A 100 8.25 -1.35 6.05
C ALA A 100 7.87 -2.51 5.12
N ILE A 101 6.78 -3.22 5.41
CA ILE A 101 6.34 -4.36 4.57
C ILE A 101 5.89 -3.89 3.19
N VAL A 102 5.12 -2.80 3.12
CA VAL A 102 4.70 -2.22 1.84
C VAL A 102 5.92 -1.83 1.02
N ARG A 103 6.93 -1.18 1.63
CA ARG A 103 8.18 -0.86 0.93
C ARG A 103 8.89 -2.10 0.41
N ASP A 104 8.92 -3.20 1.16
CA ASP A 104 9.61 -4.42 0.73
C ASP A 104 8.91 -5.05 -0.49
N VAL A 105 7.57 -5.11 -0.49
CA VAL A 105 6.79 -5.58 -1.66
C VAL A 105 6.94 -4.64 -2.87
N PHE A 106 6.92 -3.32 -2.62
CA PHE A 106 7.01 -2.29 -3.64
C PHE A 106 8.45 -1.82 -3.93
N VAL A 107 9.47 -2.57 -3.51
CA VAL A 107 10.87 -2.11 -3.55
C VAL A 107 11.33 -1.69 -4.94
N TYR A 108 10.89 -2.41 -5.98
CA TYR A 108 11.21 -2.06 -7.37
C TYR A 108 10.55 -0.74 -7.79
N PHE A 109 9.29 -0.53 -7.42
CA PHE A 109 8.56 0.72 -7.69
C PHE A 109 9.22 1.91 -6.98
N VAL A 110 9.56 1.76 -5.70
CA VAL A 110 10.23 2.80 -4.90
C VAL A 110 11.61 3.13 -5.49
N SER A 111 12.39 2.11 -5.85
CA SER A 111 13.73 2.30 -6.43
C SER A 111 13.69 3.04 -7.77
N GLU A 112 12.71 2.73 -8.62
CA GLU A 112 12.51 3.42 -9.91
C GLU A 112 12.01 4.86 -9.75
N CYS A 113 11.20 5.14 -8.73
CA CYS A 113 10.72 6.49 -8.42
C CYS A 113 11.81 7.38 -7.78
N VAL A 114 12.58 6.83 -6.84
CA VAL A 114 13.65 7.57 -6.14
C VAL A 114 14.92 7.69 -7.01
N GLY A 115 15.26 6.65 -7.77
CA GLY A 115 16.43 6.65 -8.66
C GLY A 115 16.38 7.66 -9.79
N ARG A 116 15.20 8.16 -10.17
CA ARG A 116 15.04 9.23 -11.18
C ARG A 116 14.98 10.64 -10.59
N ALA A 117 14.63 10.80 -9.32
CA ALA A 117 14.65 12.11 -8.66
C ALA A 117 16.09 12.63 -8.48
N CYS A 118 17.06 11.74 -8.31
CA CYS A 118 18.48 12.11 -8.16
C CYS A 118 19.22 12.46 -9.48
N VAL A 119 18.64 12.19 -10.65
CA VAL A 119 19.33 12.39 -11.95
C VAL A 119 18.93 13.73 -12.62
N CYS A 120 18.00 14.47 -12.01
CA CYS A 120 17.55 15.78 -12.50
C CYS A 120 17.85 16.93 -11.51
N SER A 121 18.82 16.77 -10.61
CA SER A 121 19.35 17.85 -9.75
C SER A 121 20.77 18.22 -10.14
#